data_AF-A0AAE9CVV4-F1
#
_entry.id   AF-A0AAE9CVV4-F1
#
_cell.length_a   1.000
_cell.length_b   1.000
_cell.length_c   1.000
_cell.angle_alpha   90.00
_cell.angle_beta   90.00
_cell.angle_gamma   90.00
#
_symmetry.space_group_name_H-M   'P 1'
#
loop_
_entity.id
_entity.type
_entity.pdbx_description
1 polymer ?
#
loop_
_entity_poly.entity_id
_entity_poly.type
_entity_poly.pdbx_seq_one_letter_code
_entity_poly.pdbx_strand_id
1 'polypeptide(L)'
;MPQLSRCLLLLILVGFLTAAQFSRRNSGLVRCHKEIGSSVSSCEGKYCYKMHTPDDSTRDGIVKKGCMNAADAQTEVGKCTRRPLEEGGAELMCVCNERDFCNSSTIPSTFLIVLISSCFFLIFLL
;
A
#
# COMPACT_ATOMS: atom_id res chain seq x y z
N MET A 1 -23.84 -12.62 -26.48
CA MET A 1 -22.94 -13.00 -25.36
C MET A 1 -21.48 -12.48 -25.45
N PRO A 2 -21.14 -11.33 -26.07
CA PRO A 2 -19.73 -10.85 -26.09
C PRO A 2 -19.32 -10.05 -24.84
N GLN A 3 -20.27 -9.62 -24.00
CA GLN A 3 -19.99 -8.80 -22.81
C GLN A 3 -19.55 -9.64 -21.61
N LEU A 4 -20.14 -10.82 -21.46
CA LEU A 4 -19.81 -11.77 -20.40
C LEU A 4 -18.36 -12.27 -20.53
N SER A 5 -17.90 -12.55 -21.76
CA SER A 5 -16.51 -12.92 -22.02
C SER A 5 -15.53 -11.77 -21.77
N ARG A 6 -15.92 -10.51 -22.02
CA ARG A 6 -15.09 -9.33 -21.71
C ARG A 6 -14.94 -9.09 -20.20
N CYS A 7 -16.02 -9.18 -19.42
CA CYS A 7 -15.93 -9.08 -17.96
C CYS A 7 -15.10 -10.24 -17.37
N LEU A 8 -15.27 -11.47 -17.88
CA LEU A 8 -14.47 -12.63 -17.45
C LEU A 8 -12.98 -12.42 -17.74
N LEU A 9 -12.63 -11.93 -18.93
CA LEU A 9 -11.24 -11.64 -19.31
C LEU A 9 -10.61 -10.57 -18.41
N LEU A 10 -11.36 -9.51 -18.07
CA LEU A 10 -10.90 -8.45 -17.16
C LEU A 10 -10.63 -8.98 -15.74
N LEU A 11 -11.53 -9.81 -15.20
CA LEU A 11 -11.35 -10.41 -13.88
C LEU A 11 -10.14 -11.34 -13.85
N ILE A 12 -9.94 -12.13 -14.91
CA ILE A 12 -8.78 -13.01 -15.06
C ILE A 12 -7.48 -12.19 -15.12
N LEU A 13 -7.43 -11.11 -15.91
CA LEU A 13 -6.27 -10.22 -16.00
C LEU A 13 -5.91 -9.57 -14.67
N VAL A 14 -6.92 -9.10 -13.91
CA VAL A 14 -6.71 -8.54 -12.57
C VAL A 14 -6.19 -9.61 -11.61
N GLY A 15 -6.72 -10.84 -11.67
CA GLY A 15 -6.24 -11.97 -10.87
C GLY A 15 -4.80 -12.37 -11.18
N PHE A 16 -4.38 -12.34 -12.45
CA PHE A 16 -2.99 -12.61 -12.82
C PHE A 16 -2.03 -11.51 -12.34
N LEU A 17 -2.44 -10.24 -12.42
CA LEU A 17 -1.63 -9.12 -11.93
C LEU A 17 -1.42 -9.19 -10.41
N THR A 18 -2.43 -9.59 -9.64
CA THR A 18 -2.28 -9.78 -8.19
C THR A 18 -1.41 -10.98 -7.87
N ALA A 19 -1.56 -12.11 -8.57
CA ALA A 19 -0.74 -13.30 -8.36
C ALA A 19 0.75 -13.09 -8.71
N ALA A 20 1.05 -12.33 -9.77
CA ALA A 20 2.42 -12.01 -10.18
C ALA A 20 3.19 -11.22 -9.10
N GLN A 21 2.49 -10.40 -8.31
CA GLN A 21 3.07 -9.65 -7.19
C GLN A 21 3.51 -10.56 -6.03
N PHE A 22 2.91 -11.75 -5.87
CA PHE A 22 3.25 -12.70 -4.81
C PHE A 22 4.45 -13.61 -5.15
N SER A 23 4.70 -13.89 -6.43
CA SER A 23 5.69 -14.90 -6.87
C SER A 23 7.14 -14.47 -6.70
N ARG A 24 7.45 -13.17 -6.61
CA ARG A 24 8.83 -12.65 -6.58
C ARG A 24 9.51 -12.68 -5.19
N ARG A 25 9.14 -13.61 -4.31
CA ARG A 25 9.51 -13.61 -2.89
C ARG A 25 10.68 -14.55 -2.57
N ASN A 26 11.79 -14.45 -3.30
CA ASN A 26 12.93 -15.37 -3.12
C ASN A 26 14.13 -14.77 -2.36
N SER A 27 14.15 -13.45 -2.14
CA SER A 27 15.26 -12.74 -1.47
C SER A 27 15.00 -12.41 0.01
N GLY A 28 13.77 -12.60 0.49
CA GLY A 28 13.35 -12.11 1.82
C GLY A 28 13.31 -10.58 1.93
N LEU A 29 13.51 -9.87 0.82
CA LEU A 29 13.40 -8.41 0.70
C LEU A 29 12.10 -8.05 -0.03
N VAL A 30 11.57 -6.87 0.29
CA VAL A 30 10.43 -6.23 -0.37
C VAL A 30 10.86 -4.89 -0.93
N ARG A 31 10.28 -4.51 -2.08
CA ARG A 31 10.45 -3.18 -2.67
C ARG A 31 9.46 -2.21 -2.03
N CYS A 32 9.87 -0.98 -1.74
CA CYS A 32 9.01 0.01 -1.07
C CYS A 32 9.03 1.35 -1.79
N HIS A 33 8.01 2.18 -1.57
CA HIS A 33 8.07 3.59 -1.93
C HIS A 33 8.97 4.33 -0.95
N LYS A 34 9.79 5.24 -1.48
CA LYS A 34 10.66 6.13 -0.72
C LYS A 34 10.31 7.57 -1.07
N GLU A 35 9.93 8.34 -0.07
CA GLU A 35 9.57 9.75 -0.20
C GLU A 35 10.44 10.57 0.75
N ILE A 36 11.24 11.47 0.18
CA ILE A 36 12.08 12.43 0.93
C ILE A 36 11.80 13.81 0.35
N GLY A 37 11.04 14.64 1.09
CA GLY A 37 10.53 15.90 0.57
C GLY A 37 9.68 15.66 -0.69
N SER A 38 9.98 16.36 -1.77
CA SER A 38 9.28 16.21 -3.06
C SER A 38 9.80 15.05 -3.93
N SER A 39 10.88 14.37 -3.52
CA SER A 39 11.48 13.28 -4.27
C SER A 39 10.76 11.96 -3.99
N VAL A 40 10.22 11.35 -5.04
CA VAL A 40 9.58 10.03 -5.00
C VAL A 40 10.46 9.02 -5.73
N SER A 41 10.84 7.95 -5.04
CA SER A 41 11.69 6.88 -5.58
C SER A 41 11.30 5.51 -4.99
N SER A 42 12.07 4.47 -5.28
CA SER A 42 11.90 3.14 -4.68
C SER A 42 13.17 2.66 -3.99
N CYS A 43 13.04 1.85 -2.96
CA CYS A 43 14.14 1.15 -2.30
C CYS A 43 13.78 -0.33 -2.06
N GLU A 44 14.75 -1.15 -1.69
CA GLU A 44 14.53 -2.54 -1.26
C GLU A 44 15.01 -2.72 0.19
N GLY A 45 14.26 -3.46 1.00
CA GLY A 45 14.57 -3.74 2.40
C GLY A 45 13.74 -4.88 2.96
N LYS A 46 13.93 -5.24 4.23
CA LYS A 46 13.11 -6.31 4.86
C LYS A 46 11.67 -5.87 5.14
N TYR A 47 11.46 -4.59 5.42
CA TYR A 47 10.14 -4.01 5.67
C TYR A 47 10.04 -2.63 5.04
N CYS A 48 8.82 -2.23 4.70
CA CYS A 48 8.49 -0.87 4.29
C CYS A 48 7.89 -0.10 5.46
N TYR A 49 8.20 1.19 5.57
CA TYR A 49 7.53 2.08 6.52
C TYR A 49 6.79 3.22 5.84
N LYS A 50 5.74 3.67 6.51
CA LYS A 50 5.07 4.94 6.26
C LYS A 50 4.88 5.63 7.60
N MET A 51 5.33 6.85 7.69
CA MET A 51 5.33 7.67 8.88
C MET A 51 4.56 8.94 8.59
N HIS A 52 3.65 9.29 9.49
CA HIS A 52 2.88 10.53 9.45
C HIS A 52 3.20 11.31 10.72
N THR A 53 3.86 12.45 10.53
CA THR A 53 4.18 13.37 11.61
C THR A 53 3.22 14.54 11.50
N PRO A 54 2.35 14.78 12.51
CA PRO A 54 1.56 16.00 12.54
C PRO A 54 2.51 17.20 12.62
N ASP A 55 2.29 18.18 11.76
CA ASP A 55 3.09 19.39 11.67
C ASP A 55 2.13 20.57 11.55
N ASP A 56 2.18 21.48 12.52
CA ASP A 56 1.26 22.62 12.59
C ASP A 56 1.43 23.58 11.40
N SER A 57 2.54 23.50 10.66
CA SER A 57 2.81 24.32 9.48
C SER A 57 2.20 23.77 8.18
N THR A 58 1.79 22.50 8.17
CA THR A 58 1.21 21.84 6.98
C THR A 58 -0.12 21.17 7.31
N ARG A 59 -1.20 21.55 6.60
CA ARG A 59 -2.58 21.10 6.89
C ARG A 59 -2.77 19.57 6.92
N ASP A 60 -1.91 18.84 6.22
CA ASP A 60 -1.97 17.39 6.07
C ASP A 60 -0.82 16.66 6.80
N GLY A 61 0.07 17.38 7.49
CA GLY A 61 1.27 16.85 8.14
C GLY A 61 2.35 16.36 7.16
N ILE A 62 3.50 15.95 7.71
CA ILE A 62 4.64 15.46 6.93
C ILE A 62 4.53 13.93 6.80
N VAL A 63 4.47 13.43 5.57
CA VAL A 63 4.52 12.00 5.28
C VAL A 63 5.93 11.61 4.84
N LYS A 64 6.52 10.64 5.55
CA LYS A 64 7.80 10.04 5.19
C LYS A 64 7.63 8.56 4.89
N LYS A 65 8.23 8.08 3.81
CA LYS A 65 8.17 6.66 3.40
C LYS A 65 9.57 6.14 3.08
N GLY A 66 9.78 4.84 3.32
CA GLY A 66 11.01 4.20 2.91
C GLY A 66 11.10 2.73 3.30
N CYS A 67 12.34 2.23 3.33
CA CYS A 67 12.70 0.86 3.66
C CYS A 67 13.41 0.79 5.01
N MET A 68 13.24 -0.33 5.69
CA MET A 68 14.00 -0.68 6.88
C MET A 68 14.50 -2.12 6.79
N ASN A 69 15.63 -2.39 7.44
CA ASN A 69 16.23 -3.73 7.50
C ASN A 69 15.97 -4.44 8.83
N ALA A 70 15.53 -3.70 9.85
CA ALA A 70 15.13 -4.21 11.15
C ALA A 70 13.96 -3.37 11.68
N ALA A 71 13.10 -3.99 12.47
CA ALA A 71 12.02 -3.33 13.19
C ALA A 71 12.33 -3.40 14.69
N ASP A 72 12.17 -2.30 15.41
CA ASP A 72 12.36 -2.28 16.86
C ASP A 72 11.32 -3.19 17.54
N ALA A 73 11.62 -3.68 18.76
CA ALA A 73 10.72 -4.57 19.50
C ALA A 73 9.30 -3.98 19.74
N GLN A 74 9.16 -2.66 19.70
CA GLN A 74 7.88 -1.94 19.85
C GLN A 74 7.11 -1.77 18.54
N THR A 75 7.67 -2.22 17.42
CA THR A 75 7.12 -2.00 16.08
C THR A 75 6.44 -3.25 15.58
N GLU A 76 5.11 -3.26 15.61
CA GLU A 76 4.32 -4.37 15.07
C GLU A 76 4.19 -4.27 13.54
N VAL A 77 4.70 -5.28 12.84
CA VAL A 77 4.56 -5.41 11.38
C VAL A 77 3.10 -5.72 11.04
N GLY A 78 2.54 -5.01 10.06
CA GLY A 78 1.14 -5.08 9.67
C GLY A 78 0.22 -4.13 10.44
N LYS A 79 0.74 -3.35 11.39
CA LYS A 79 -0.02 -2.35 12.14
C LYS A 79 0.64 -0.97 12.13
N CYS A 80 -0.16 0.03 12.49
CA CYS A 80 0.30 1.38 12.72
C CYS A 80 0.41 1.62 14.22
N THR A 81 1.59 2.04 14.67
CA THR A 81 1.87 2.37 16.08
C THR A 81 2.00 3.88 16.21
N ARG A 82 1.47 4.44 17.30
CA ARG A 82 1.72 5.83 17.66
C ARG A 82 2.98 5.89 18.51
N ARG A 83 3.95 6.69 18.10
CA ARG A 83 5.17 6.94 18.88
C ARG A 83 5.13 8.39 19.39
N PRO A 84 5.43 8.63 20.67
CA PRO A 84 5.51 9.98 21.20
C PRO A 84 6.73 10.71 20.62
N LEU A 85 6.57 11.99 20.30
CA LEU A 85 7.67 12.88 19.89
C LEU A 85 8.28 13.55 21.13
N GLU A 86 9.59 13.79 21.13
CA GLU A 86 10.28 14.44 22.27
C GLU A 86 9.79 15.87 22.53
N GLU A 87 9.36 16.58 21.48
CA GLU A 87 8.86 17.96 21.55
C GLU A 87 7.35 18.05 21.90
N GLY A 88 6.71 16.92 22.16
CA GLY A 88 5.26 16.81 22.33
C GLY A 88 4.56 16.42 21.02
N GLY A 89 3.43 15.72 21.14
CA GLY A 89 2.71 15.13 20.00
C GLY A 89 3.03 13.65 19.79
N ALA A 90 2.45 13.08 18.74
CA ALA A 90 2.65 11.67 18.39
C ALA A 90 2.72 11.48 16.88
N GLU A 91 3.76 10.78 16.43
CA GLU A 91 3.88 10.31 15.05
C GLU A 91 3.15 8.97 14.89
N LEU A 92 2.48 8.77 13.75
CA LEU A 92 1.89 7.49 13.41
C LEU A 92 2.82 6.76 12.43
N MET A 93 3.37 5.63 12.85
CA MET A 93 4.28 4.81 12.06
C MET A 93 3.66 3.45 11.74
N CYS A 94 3.48 3.18 10.44
CA CYS A 94 3.01 1.89 9.93
C CYS A 94 4.16 1.13 9.28
N VAL A 95 4.27 -0.17 9.57
CA VAL A 95 5.30 -1.04 8.99
C VAL A 95 4.63 -2.24 8.32
N CYS A 96 5.08 -2.61 7.13
CA CYS A 96 4.51 -3.70 6.35
C CYS A 96 5.60 -4.49 5.62
N ASN A 97 5.34 -5.76 5.34
CA ASN A 97 6.23 -6.61 4.52
C ASN A 97 5.45 -7.68 3.73
N GLU A 98 4.12 -7.56 3.65
CA GLU A 98 3.30 -8.57 2.99
C GLU A 98 3.50 -8.59 1.47
N ARG A 99 3.80 -7.45 0.84
CA ARG A 99 4.01 -7.29 -0.60
C ARG A 99 4.91 -6.12 -0.95
N ASP A 100 5.41 -6.11 -2.19
CA ASP A 100 6.06 -4.94 -2.76
C ASP A 100 5.11 -3.73 -2.74
N PHE A 101 5.68 -2.57 -2.41
CA PHE A 101 5.02 -1.27 -2.32
C PHE A 101 3.84 -1.25 -1.34
N CYS A 102 3.85 -2.12 -0.31
CA CYS A 102 2.80 -2.17 0.72
C CYS A 102 2.61 -0.84 1.46
N ASN A 103 3.64 0.02 1.52
CA ASN A 103 3.58 1.35 2.12
C ASN A 103 2.98 2.44 1.21
N SER A 104 2.42 2.06 0.07
CA SER A 104 1.61 2.95 -0.76
C SER A 104 0.32 3.34 -0.03
N SER A 105 -0.27 4.47 -0.42
CA SER A 105 -1.63 4.81 0.02
C SER A 105 -2.56 3.70 -0.43
N THR A 106 -3.19 3.01 0.53
CA THR A 106 -4.16 1.97 0.27
C THR A 106 -5.30 2.50 -0.59
N ILE A 107 -5.37 2.05 -1.85
CA ILE A 107 -6.61 2.05 -2.65
C ILE A 107 -7.06 0.58 -2.92
N PRO A 108 -7.32 -0.29 -1.92
CA PRO A 108 -7.40 -1.72 -2.21
C PRO A 108 -8.83 -2.29 -2.17
N SER A 109 -9.87 -1.56 -1.72
CA SER A 109 -11.22 -2.15 -1.63
C SER A 109 -12.27 -1.42 -2.46
N THR A 110 -12.33 -0.09 -2.42
CA THR A 110 -13.38 0.67 -3.13
C THR A 110 -13.28 0.56 -4.64
N PHE A 111 -12.07 0.53 -5.22
CA PHE A 111 -11.89 0.42 -6.67
C PHE A 111 -12.33 -0.96 -7.21
N LEU A 112 -12.02 -2.04 -6.48
CA LEU A 112 -12.47 -3.40 -6.80
C LEU A 112 -13.98 -3.53 -6.67
N ILE A 113 -14.58 -2.94 -5.62
CA ILE A 113 -16.03 -2.94 -5.42
C ILE A 113 -16.75 -2.18 -6.54
N VAL A 114 -16.22 -1.03 -6.98
CA VAL A 114 -16.78 -0.26 -8.10
C VAL A 114 -16.64 -1.01 -9.44
N LEU A 115 -15.52 -1.70 -9.68
CA LEU A 115 -15.33 -2.52 -10.88
C LEU A 115 -16.29 -3.72 -10.92
N ILE A 116 -16.48 -4.42 -9.80
CA ILE A 116 -17.41 -5.56 -9.73
C ILE A 116 -18.85 -5.08 -9.87
N SER A 117 -19.23 -3.99 -9.18
CA SER A 117 -20.57 -3.39 -9.25
C SER A 117 -20.90 -2.91 -10.67
N SER A 118 -19.95 -2.27 -11.37
CA SER A 118 -20.16 -1.81 -12.75
C SER A 118 -20.27 -2.95 -13.77
N CYS A 119 -19.48 -4.04 -13.64
CA CYS A 119 -19.69 -5.24 -14.47
C CYS A 119 -21.05 -5.91 -14.19
N PHE A 120 -21.51 -5.95 -12.92
CA PHE A 120 -22.82 -6.52 -12.59
C PHE A 120 -23.98 -5.69 -13.17
N PHE A 121 -23.90 -4.36 -13.06
CA PHE A 121 -24.87 -3.45 -13.68
C PHE A 121 -24.92 -3.62 -15.20
N LEU A 122 -23.76 -3.70 -15.88
CA LEU A 122 -23.69 -3.88 -17.33
C LEU A 122 -24.24 -5.24 -17.82
N ILE A 123 -24.24 -6.27 -16.98
CA ILE A 123 -24.80 -7.59 -17.31
C ILE A 123 -26.33 -7.63 -17.14
N PHE A 124 -26.90 -6.82 -16.23
CA PHE A 124 -28.33 -6.84 -15.91
C PHE A 124 -29.18 -5.78 -16.64
N LEU A 125 -28.57 -4.70 -17.16
CA LEU A 125 -29.28 -3.59 -17.83
C LEU A 125 -29.32 -3.69 -19.36
N LEU A 126 -28.82 -4.78 -19.95
CA LEU A 126 -28.74 -5.07 -21.38
C LEU A 126 -29.27 -6.48 -21.66
#